data_AF-A0A1W1ZAJ1-F1
#
_entry.id   AF-A0A1W1ZAJ1-F1
#
_cell.length_a   1.000
_cell.length_b   1.000
_cell.length_c   1.000
_cell.angle_alpha   90.00
_cell.angle_beta   90.00
_cell.angle_gamma   90.00
#
_symmetry.space_group_name_H-M   'P 1'
#
loop_
_entity.id
_entity.type
_entity.pdbx_description
1 polymer ?
#
loop_
_entity_poly.entity_id
_entity_poly.type
_entity_poly.pdbx_seq_one_letter_code
_entity_poly.pdbx_strand_id
1 'polypeptide(L)'
;MKPGGRFAVSDIVLKKALPSKLQQDLTAWAGCIAGALSDAEYQGKLTAAGFENIEVQVTRVYDFADSDSVLFSQLSKDELAQLEGAVVSSFIRARKLKVTVLKGVDFCIREATADDLPKVNQLLYR
;
A
#
# COMPACT_ATOMS: atom_id res chain seq x y z
N MET A 1 14.20 1.07 -0.47
CA MET A 1 14.40 2.54 -0.39
C MET A 1 15.69 2.83 0.36
N LYS A 2 16.46 3.87 -0.02
CA LYS A 2 17.72 4.22 0.69
C LYS A 2 17.43 4.60 2.16
N PRO A 3 18.40 4.40 3.08
CA PRO A 3 18.29 4.91 4.45
C PRO A 3 17.92 6.39 4.49
N GLY A 4 17.00 6.76 5.39
CA GLY A 4 16.47 8.13 5.47
C GLY A 4 15.47 8.52 4.38
N GLY A 5 15.16 7.64 3.42
CA GLY A 5 14.18 7.90 2.36
C GLY A 5 12.76 8.13 2.90
N ARG A 6 11.90 8.70 2.04
CA ARG A 6 10.51 9.02 2.36
C ARG A 6 9.54 8.14 1.56
N PHE A 7 8.57 7.57 2.24
CA PHE A 7 7.38 6.96 1.66
C PHE A 7 6.25 7.99 1.71
N ALA A 8 5.59 8.22 0.58
CA ALA A 8 4.47 9.13 0.45
C ALA A 8 3.58 8.65 -0.70
N VAL A 9 2.39 8.15 -0.38
CA VAL A 9 1.45 7.57 -1.34
C VAL A 9 0.04 8.07 -1.04
N SER A 10 -0.72 8.42 -2.08
CA SER A 10 -2.17 8.60 -1.98
C SER A 10 -2.84 7.29 -2.34
N ASP A 11 -3.67 6.76 -1.44
CA ASP A 11 -4.30 5.45 -1.63
C ASP A 11 -5.72 5.42 -1.06
N ILE A 12 -6.46 4.35 -1.39
CA ILE A 12 -7.75 4.04 -0.78
C ILE A 12 -7.50 3.30 0.54
N VAL A 13 -8.16 3.75 1.61
CA VAL A 13 -8.07 3.18 2.95
C VAL A 13 -9.45 2.83 3.46
N LEU A 14 -9.57 1.67 4.10
CA LEU A 14 -10.80 1.23 4.75
C LEU A 14 -10.87 1.67 6.21
N LYS A 15 -11.95 2.36 6.58
CA LYS A 15 -12.27 2.69 7.98
C LYS A 15 -13.11 1.62 8.66
N LYS A 16 -13.79 0.79 7.87
CA LYS A 16 -14.64 -0.31 8.31
C LYS A 16 -14.48 -1.48 7.35
N ALA A 17 -14.79 -2.68 7.81
CA ALA A 17 -14.81 -3.85 6.94
C ALA A 17 -15.87 -3.70 5.85
N LEU A 18 -15.52 -4.09 4.62
CA LEU A 18 -16.47 -4.15 3.51
C LEU A 18 -17.38 -5.38 3.65
N PRO A 19 -18.63 -5.35 3.15
CA PRO A 19 -19.45 -6.54 3.00
C PRO A 19 -18.75 -7.62 2.16
N SER A 20 -18.97 -8.90 2.48
CA SER A 20 -18.30 -10.03 1.80
C SER A 20 -18.49 -10.02 0.29
N LYS A 21 -19.65 -9.56 -0.21
CA LYS A 21 -19.92 -9.46 -1.65
C LYS A 21 -18.95 -8.51 -2.35
N LEU A 22 -18.63 -7.36 -1.74
CA LEU A 22 -17.68 -6.41 -2.32
C LEU A 22 -16.24 -6.88 -2.21
N GLN A 23 -15.87 -7.57 -1.12
CA GLN A 23 -14.52 -8.12 -0.98
C GLN A 23 -14.19 -9.14 -2.09
N GLN A 24 -15.21 -9.83 -2.61
CA GLN A 24 -15.07 -10.85 -3.65
C GLN A 24 -15.42 -10.33 -5.07
N ASP A 25 -15.82 -9.06 -5.19
CA ASP A 25 -16.21 -8.49 -6.47
C ASP A 25 -15.00 -8.04 -7.31
N LEU A 26 -14.96 -8.50 -8.56
CA LEU A 26 -13.86 -8.17 -9.48
C LEU A 26 -13.83 -6.69 -9.87
N THR A 27 -14.99 -6.03 -9.95
CA THR A 27 -15.06 -4.62 -10.32
C THR A 27 -14.57 -3.73 -9.18
N ALA A 28 -14.97 -4.03 -7.93
CA ALA A 28 -14.48 -3.39 -6.73
C ALA A 28 -12.98 -3.63 -6.52
N TRP A 29 -12.48 -4.82 -6.88
CA TRP A 29 -11.04 -5.11 -6.89
C TRP A 29 -10.31 -4.27 -7.95
N ALA A 30 -10.79 -4.24 -9.19
CA ALA A 30 -10.22 -3.43 -10.26
C ALA A 30 -10.26 -1.92 -9.94
N GLY A 31 -11.24 -1.48 -9.15
CA GLY A 31 -11.38 -0.11 -8.65
C GLY A 31 -10.55 0.22 -7.40
N CYS A 32 -9.65 -0.68 -6.97
CA CYS A 32 -8.80 -0.52 -5.77
C CYS A 32 -9.58 -0.44 -4.44
N ILE A 33 -10.84 -0.89 -4.38
CA ILE A 33 -11.67 -0.86 -3.16
C ILE A 33 -11.55 -2.16 -2.39
N ALA A 34 -11.79 -3.30 -3.05
CA ALA A 34 -11.87 -4.61 -2.37
C ALA A 34 -10.54 -5.02 -1.71
N GLY A 35 -9.40 -4.60 -2.29
CA GLY A 35 -8.06 -4.86 -1.78
C GLY A 35 -7.48 -3.74 -0.91
N ALA A 36 -8.25 -2.69 -0.62
CA ALA A 36 -7.77 -1.58 0.19
C ALA A 36 -7.48 -2.02 1.62
N LEU A 37 -6.39 -1.49 2.18
CA LEU A 37 -5.99 -1.79 3.55
C LEU A 37 -6.66 -0.82 4.53
N SER A 38 -6.83 -1.26 5.77
CA SER A 38 -7.17 -0.39 6.89
C SER A 38 -5.97 0.42 7.39
N ASP A 39 -6.24 1.46 8.20
CA ASP A 39 -5.19 2.23 8.88
C ASP A 39 -4.22 1.35 9.68
N ALA A 40 -4.77 0.36 10.40
CA ALA A 40 -3.99 -0.55 11.23
C ALA A 40 -3.10 -1.47 10.38
N GLU A 41 -3.58 -1.92 9.23
CA GLU A 41 -2.79 -2.73 8.30
C GLU A 41 -1.67 -1.93 7.64
N TYR A 42 -1.91 -0.68 7.24
CA TYR A 42 -0.83 0.20 6.76
C TYR A 42 0.23 0.39 7.82
N GLN A 43 -0.17 0.73 9.05
CA GLN A 43 0.76 0.90 10.17
C GLN A 43 1.56 -0.38 10.42
N GLY A 44 0.90 -1.52 10.58
CA GLY A 44 1.55 -2.80 10.83
C GLY A 44 2.52 -3.20 9.71
N LYS A 45 2.11 -3.10 8.45
CA LYS A 45 2.96 -3.47 7.31
C LYS A 45 4.14 -2.52 7.13
N LEU A 46 3.94 -1.22 7.30
CA LEU A 46 5.03 -0.24 7.21
C LEU A 46 6.02 -0.41 8.37
N THR A 47 5.54 -0.64 9.59
CA THR A 47 6.39 -0.95 10.75
C THR A 47 7.18 -2.23 10.52
N ALA A 48 6.55 -3.31 10.06
CA ALA A 48 7.23 -4.57 9.74
C ALA A 48 8.28 -4.40 8.63
N ALA A 49 8.02 -3.53 7.65
CA ALA A 49 8.98 -3.15 6.62
C ALA A 49 10.07 -2.18 7.13
N GLY A 50 10.08 -1.84 8.43
CA GLY A 50 11.07 -1.02 9.11
C GLY A 50 10.96 0.47 8.79
N PHE A 51 9.74 0.97 8.57
CA PHE A 51 9.43 2.39 8.53
C PHE A 51 9.01 2.93 9.89
N GLU A 52 9.26 4.20 10.11
CA GLU A 52 8.90 4.97 11.30
C GLU A 52 8.12 6.24 10.91
N ASN A 53 7.59 6.96 11.90
CA ASN A 53 6.80 8.18 11.70
C ASN A 53 5.67 7.98 10.67
N ILE A 54 4.92 6.89 10.85
CA ILE A 54 3.83 6.52 9.94
C ILE A 54 2.63 7.40 10.24
N GLU A 55 2.09 8.02 9.19
CA GLU A 55 0.92 8.88 9.25
C GLU A 55 -0.04 8.47 8.14
N VAL A 56 -1.32 8.31 8.48
CA VAL A 56 -2.41 8.07 7.53
C VAL A 56 -3.38 9.23 7.67
N GLN A 57 -3.33 10.17 6.73
CA GLN A 57 -4.16 11.37 6.77
C GLN A 57 -5.31 11.25 5.78
N VAL A 58 -6.56 11.25 6.26
CA VAL A 58 -7.72 11.25 5.37
C VAL A 58 -7.76 12.55 4.57
N THR A 59 -7.87 12.42 3.24
CA THR A 59 -7.97 13.56 2.31
C THR A 59 -9.36 13.68 1.72
N ARG A 60 -10.10 12.58 1.59
CA ARG A 60 -11.48 12.56 1.09
C ARG A 60 -12.25 11.37 1.64
N VAL A 61 -13.50 11.60 2.04
CA VAL A 61 -14.45 10.51 2.34
C VAL A 61 -15.30 10.26 1.11
N TYR A 62 -15.47 8.99 0.74
CA TYR A 62 -16.39 8.61 -0.32
C TYR A 62 -17.71 8.18 0.29
N ASP A 63 -18.79 8.72 -0.26
CA ASP A 63 -20.14 8.29 0.02
C ASP A 63 -20.70 7.63 -1.24
N PHE A 64 -21.28 6.45 -1.06
CA PHE A 64 -21.85 5.63 -2.13
C PHE A 64 -23.35 5.43 -1.95
N ALA A 65 -23.95 5.96 -0.88
CA ALA A 65 -25.37 5.78 -0.56
C ALA A 65 -26.30 6.25 -1.69
N ASP A 66 -25.89 7.31 -2.40
CA ASP A 66 -26.66 7.90 -3.50
C ASP A 66 -26.06 7.61 -4.90
N SER A 67 -25.10 6.69 -5.01
CA SER A 67 -24.43 6.46 -6.29
C SER A 67 -25.17 5.45 -7.17
N ASP A 68 -25.59 5.87 -8.37
CA ASP A 68 -26.02 4.98 -9.48
C ASP A 68 -24.85 4.17 -10.08
N SER A 69 -23.78 3.99 -9.31
CA SER A 69 -22.56 3.35 -9.77
C SER A 69 -22.80 1.85 -9.95
N VAL A 70 -22.44 1.35 -11.13
CA VAL A 70 -22.50 -0.08 -11.47
C VAL A 70 -21.76 -0.94 -10.45
N LEU A 71 -20.73 -0.40 -9.79
CA LEU A 71 -19.93 -1.06 -8.74
C LEU A 71 -20.77 -1.59 -7.58
N PHE A 72 -21.87 -0.91 -7.25
CA PHE A 72 -22.69 -1.24 -6.08
C PHE A 72 -24.09 -1.73 -6.44
N SER A 73 -24.37 -1.94 -7.74
CA SER A 73 -25.66 -2.42 -8.24
C SER A 73 -26.12 -3.77 -7.64
N GLN A 74 -25.17 -4.56 -7.14
CA GLN A 74 -25.38 -5.86 -6.50
C GLN A 74 -25.60 -5.81 -4.98
N LEU A 75 -25.57 -4.63 -4.37
CA LEU A 75 -25.79 -4.44 -2.93
C LEU A 75 -27.24 -4.04 -2.64
N SER A 76 -27.74 -4.52 -1.50
CA SER A 76 -28.99 -4.03 -0.93
C SER A 76 -28.81 -2.63 -0.32
N LYS A 77 -29.91 -1.92 -0.08
CA LYS A 77 -29.90 -0.59 0.57
C LYS A 77 -29.24 -0.63 1.96
N ASP A 78 -29.44 -1.71 2.70
CA ASP A 78 -28.84 -1.89 4.02
C ASP A 78 -27.31 -2.10 3.93
N GLU A 79 -26.84 -2.85 2.92
CA GLU A 79 -25.41 -3.02 2.65
C GLU A 79 -24.76 -1.71 2.16
N LEU A 80 -25.48 -0.90 1.38
CA LEU A 80 -25.03 0.43 0.97
C LEU A 80 -24.89 1.38 2.17
N ALA A 81 -25.84 1.38 3.10
CA ALA A 81 -25.76 2.18 4.32
C ALA A 81 -24.54 1.78 5.19
N GLN A 82 -24.16 0.50 5.20
CA GLN A 82 -22.95 0.04 5.91
C GLN A 82 -21.64 0.58 5.31
N LEU A 83 -21.65 0.99 4.04
CA LEU A 83 -20.49 1.57 3.37
C LEU A 83 -20.28 3.04 3.68
N GLU A 84 -21.23 3.71 4.32
CA GLU A 84 -21.11 5.12 4.65
C GLU A 84 -19.87 5.38 5.51
N GLY A 85 -18.97 6.20 4.97
CA GLY A 85 -17.68 6.52 5.56
C GLY A 85 -16.70 5.34 5.67
N ALA A 86 -17.00 4.19 5.06
CA ALA A 86 -16.14 3.01 5.11
C ALA A 86 -14.91 3.16 4.21
N VAL A 87 -15.03 3.87 3.09
CA VAL A 87 -13.97 4.02 2.09
C VAL A 87 -13.53 5.48 2.03
N VAL A 88 -12.23 5.71 2.17
CA VAL A 88 -11.65 7.04 2.13
C VAL A 88 -10.42 7.07 1.23
N SER A 89 -10.12 8.20 0.62
CA SER A 89 -8.78 8.48 0.14
C SER A 89 -7.95 9.01 1.31
N SER A 90 -6.73 8.51 1.44
CA SER A 90 -5.78 9.00 2.43
C SER A 90 -4.42 9.26 1.80
N PHE A 91 -3.68 10.21 2.37
CA PHE A 91 -2.27 10.39 2.10
C PHE A 91 -1.46 9.71 3.20
N ILE A 92 -0.72 8.67 2.83
CA ILE A 92 0.08 7.85 3.73
C ILE A 92 1.53 8.27 3.63
N ARG A 93 2.12 8.65 4.76
CA ARG A 93 3.52 9.07 4.88
C ARG A 93 4.26 8.19 5.85
N ALA A 94 5.52 7.89 5.55
CA ALA A 94 6.43 7.27 6.50
C ALA A 94 7.89 7.57 6.13
N ARG A 95 8.82 7.31 7.04
CA ARG A 95 10.26 7.48 6.81
C ARG A 95 10.99 6.17 7.06
N LYS A 96 11.97 5.85 6.22
CA LYS A 96 12.92 4.78 6.52
C LYS A 96 13.96 5.32 7.49
N LEU A 97 14.25 4.57 8.55
CA LEU A 97 15.31 4.90 9.49
C LEU A 97 16.61 5.28 8.77
N LYS A 98 17.27 6.32 9.26
CA LYS A 98 18.65 6.62 8.87
C LYS A 98 19.56 5.64 9.60
N VAL A 99 19.90 4.55 8.94
CA VAL A 99 20.89 3.60 9.41
C VAL A 99 22.20 3.84 8.68
N THR A 100 23.31 3.79 9.40
CA THR A 100 24.65 3.80 8.80
C THR A 100 24.87 2.46 8.12
N VAL A 101 24.98 2.49 6.79
CA VAL A 101 25.28 1.30 5.96
C VAL A 101 26.72 0.88 6.24
N LEU A 102 26.92 -0.37 6.65
CA LEU A 102 28.25 -0.92 6.89
C LEU A 102 28.81 -1.49 5.57
N LYS A 103 29.89 -0.88 5.07
CA LYS A 103 30.53 -1.31 3.82
C LYS A 103 31.03 -2.77 3.95
N GLY A 104 30.58 -3.63 3.05
CA GLY A 104 30.95 -5.06 3.02
C GLY A 104 30.04 -5.99 3.82
N VAL A 105 29.07 -5.43 4.58
CA VAL A 105 28.02 -6.17 5.28
C VAL A 105 26.68 -5.88 4.62
N ASP A 106 26.36 -4.60 4.49
CA ASP A 106 25.19 -4.12 3.76
C ASP A 106 25.57 -3.90 2.29
N PHE A 107 24.72 -4.33 1.37
CA PHE A 107 24.97 -4.17 -0.06
C PHE A 107 24.70 -2.73 -0.50
N CYS A 108 25.72 -2.08 -1.06
CA CYS A 108 25.58 -0.82 -1.76
C CYS A 108 25.54 -1.12 -3.27
N ILE A 109 24.47 -0.68 -3.95
CA ILE A 109 24.43 -0.69 -5.41
C ILE A 109 25.47 0.32 -5.90
N ARG A 110 26.44 -0.16 -6.67
CA ARG A 110 27.44 0.65 -7.38
C ARG A 110 27.43 0.28 -8.85
N GLU A 111 27.97 1.15 -9.70
CA GLU A 111 28.25 0.78 -11.08
C GLU A 111 29.20 -0.43 -11.10
N ALA A 112 28.88 -1.37 -11.99
CA ALA A 112 29.72 -2.53 -12.22
C ALA A 112 31.03 -2.10 -12.89
N THR A 113 32.11 -2.75 -12.50
CA THR A 113 33.44 -2.59 -13.05
C THR A 113 33.84 -3.86 -13.81
N ALA A 114 34.92 -3.79 -14.59
CA ALA A 114 35.41 -4.97 -15.31
C ALA A 114 35.70 -6.16 -14.38
N ASP A 115 36.10 -5.90 -13.13
CA ASP A 115 36.40 -6.94 -12.13
C ASP A 115 35.16 -7.72 -11.65
N ASP A 116 33.95 -7.20 -11.90
CA ASP A 116 32.70 -7.86 -11.52
C ASP A 116 32.27 -8.94 -12.54
N LEU A 117 32.78 -8.88 -13.78
CA LEU A 117 32.38 -9.77 -14.89
C LEU A 117 32.49 -11.27 -14.57
N PRO A 118 33.58 -11.77 -13.94
CA PRO A 118 33.68 -13.20 -13.62
C PRO A 118 32.56 -13.67 -12.69
N LYS A 119 32.18 -12.84 -11.71
CA LYS A 119 31.11 -13.14 -10.74
C LYS A 119 29.73 -13.11 -11.42
N VAL A 120 29.51 -12.14 -12.31
CA VAL A 120 28.27 -12.03 -13.10
C VAL A 120 28.07 -13.26 -13.98
N ASN A 121 29.11 -13.68 -14.72
CA ASN A 121 29.05 -14.88 -15.54
C ASN A 121 28.75 -16.13 -14.70
N GLN A 122 29.36 -16.26 -13.52
CA GLN A 122 29.07 -17.40 -12.62
C GLN A 122 27.60 -17.46 -12.17
N LEU A 123 26.94 -16.31 -12.01
CA LEU A 123 25.53 -16.26 -11.59
C LEU A 123 24.56 -16.49 -12.74
N LEU A 124 24.91 -16.06 -13.96
CA LEU A 124 24.05 -16.19 -15.14
C LEU A 124 24.07 -17.59 -15.78
N TYR A 125 25.18 -18.31 -15.65
CA TYR A 125 25.38 -19.63 -16.28
C TYR A 125 25.40 -20.77 -15.25
N ARG A 126 24.65 -20.61 -14.15
CA ARG A 126 24.35 -21.68 -13.19
C ARG A 126 23.05 -22.37 -13.53
#